data_AF-A0AAV6BJJ3-F1
#
_entry.id   AF-A0AAV6BJJ3-F1
#
_cell.length_a   1.000
_cell.length_b   1.000
_cell.length_c   1.000
_cell.angle_alpha   90.00
_cell.angle_beta   90.00
_cell.angle_gamma   90.00
#
_symmetry.space_group_name_H-M   'P 1'
#
loop_
_entity.id
_entity.type
_entity.pdbx_description
1 polymer ?
#
loop_
_entity_poly.entity_id
_entity_poly.type
_entity_poly.pdbx_seq_one_letter_code
_entity_poly.pdbx_strand_id
1 'polypeptide(L)'
;MSLAFDERPSEESRSGYGPFRLEAHASGIALLWFDDASRKVNLLDSESLPALRRVLDSLRQRTDHAFPRALILLSGKEEQFIAGADVAEFDRLTDPTEAESKSREAQELFEELSRLPYPTVAAINGPCLGGGTELALAFRHRIASNARKVVIGLPEVQLGILPGFGGTQRLPRLVGLTPSLDLLLTGRFLDSRRAYRVGLVDAVLPHERFPERAVQWTDALLQDPHAAKRRTPPLALRVIETIAPLRNGILSQARGRVLRETHGHYPAPLEIIRVLRATWGAPMAKGLEVEREAVAKLLFTPESRNLRRIFSSREEAKRRPEAPRARPVAHVAVMGAGTMGGEIAYLFSSRNMRVRLRDLKPEPLLRSLSHARSLFDREVKRSRLTKAEMDRAIGRIEPALDMSGLKFADLVLEAVVEDLPVKQALFRELEGQVPERCVFATNTSSLSVRAMAKGLKNPGRVVGMHFFNPATRMPLVEVIRTEISDTAAVETVIALARRLGKTPVLVADAPGFLVNRVLMPYLAE
;
A
#
# COMPACT_ATOMS: atom_id res chain seq x y z
N MET A 1 6.50 -38.99 -4.09
CA MET A 1 5.52 -39.14 -3.01
C MET A 1 5.34 -37.76 -2.39
N SER A 2 4.14 -37.19 -2.51
CA SER A 2 3.80 -35.79 -2.24
C SER A 2 3.90 -35.47 -0.75
N LEU A 3 4.89 -34.68 -0.32
CA LEU A 3 4.79 -33.99 0.96
C LEU A 3 3.91 -32.76 0.74
N ALA A 4 2.72 -32.80 1.31
CA ALA A 4 1.76 -31.70 1.26
C ALA A 4 2.29 -30.53 2.09
N PHE A 5 2.30 -29.33 1.51
CA PHE A 5 2.52 -28.05 2.20
C PHE A 5 1.37 -27.69 3.19
N ASP A 6 0.46 -28.64 3.48
CA ASP A 6 -0.86 -28.40 4.08
C ASP A 6 -0.99 -28.87 5.54
N GLU A 7 0.09 -29.38 6.14
CA GLU A 7 0.13 -29.61 7.59
C GLU A 7 0.87 -28.45 8.24
N ARG A 8 0.19 -27.63 9.05
CA ARG A 8 0.88 -26.79 10.03
C ARG A 8 1.64 -27.76 10.96
N PRO A 9 2.98 -27.77 10.97
CA PRO A 9 3.73 -28.67 11.83
C PRO A 9 3.50 -28.30 13.29
N SER A 10 3.65 -29.27 14.20
CA SER A 10 3.58 -29.08 15.65
C SER A 10 4.54 -27.98 16.14
N GLU A 11 4.20 -27.32 17.25
CA GLU A 11 4.99 -26.22 17.83
C GLU A 11 6.46 -26.60 18.12
N GLU A 12 6.77 -27.89 18.20
CA GLU A 12 8.10 -28.45 18.47
C GLU A 12 9.09 -28.31 17.30
N SER A 13 8.66 -27.99 16.08
CA SER A 13 9.56 -27.75 14.93
C SER A 13 10.04 -26.30 14.80
N ARG A 14 9.73 -25.42 15.76
CA ARG A 14 10.17 -24.01 15.79
C ARG A 14 11.64 -23.92 16.20
N SER A 15 12.55 -24.07 15.24
CA SER A 15 13.99 -23.89 15.42
C SER A 15 14.35 -22.47 15.89
N GLY A 16 15.31 -22.34 16.82
CA GLY A 16 15.66 -21.13 17.59
C GLY A 16 16.26 -19.91 16.86
N TYR A 17 15.73 -19.52 15.69
CA TYR A 17 16.13 -18.31 14.96
C TYR A 17 15.09 -17.18 15.04
N GLY A 18 14.30 -17.10 16.12
CA GLY A 18 13.28 -16.05 16.28
C GLY A 18 12.19 -16.15 15.20
N PRO A 19 11.96 -15.12 14.36
CA PRO A 19 10.89 -15.14 13.37
C PRO A 19 11.22 -15.94 12.10
N PHE A 20 12.42 -16.55 12.02
CA PHE A 20 12.85 -17.36 10.89
C PHE A 20 12.75 -18.85 11.17
N ARG A 21 12.25 -19.60 10.19
CA ARG A 21 12.25 -21.06 10.18
C ARG A 21 12.99 -21.56 8.94
N LEU A 22 13.94 -22.47 9.13
CA LEU A 22 14.73 -23.06 8.05
C LEU A 22 14.30 -24.52 7.84
N GLU A 23 13.87 -24.85 6.63
CA GLU A 23 13.47 -26.19 6.23
C GLU A 23 14.33 -26.70 5.07
N ALA A 24 14.60 -28.01 5.05
CA ALA A 24 15.26 -28.66 3.93
C ALA A 24 14.22 -29.31 3.02
N HIS A 25 14.18 -28.90 1.75
CA HIS A 25 13.37 -29.55 0.73
C HIS A 25 14.10 -30.78 0.16
N ALA A 26 13.34 -31.78 -0.30
CA ALA A 26 13.89 -33.04 -0.82
C ALA A 26 14.85 -32.87 -2.01
N SER A 27 14.77 -31.77 -2.74
CA SER A 27 15.70 -31.44 -3.85
C SER A 27 17.03 -30.81 -3.40
N GLY A 28 17.27 -30.68 -2.09
CA GLY A 28 18.46 -30.07 -1.50
C GLY A 28 18.39 -28.54 -1.41
N ILE A 29 17.20 -27.95 -1.57
CA ILE A 29 16.95 -26.51 -1.44
C ILE A 29 16.64 -26.17 0.02
N ALA A 30 17.26 -25.11 0.54
CA ALA A 30 16.89 -24.51 1.81
C ALA A 30 15.69 -23.56 1.64
N LEU A 31 14.61 -23.81 2.37
CA LEU A 31 13.44 -22.94 2.45
C LEU A 31 13.52 -22.13 3.75
N LEU A 32 13.79 -20.85 3.62
CA LEU A 32 13.80 -19.91 4.73
C LEU A 32 12.47 -19.18 4.80
N TRP A 33 11.66 -19.53 5.78
CA TRP A 33 10.38 -18.89 6.05
C TRP A 33 10.58 -17.73 7.02
N PHE A 34 10.08 -16.56 6.66
CA PHE A 34 9.92 -15.44 7.59
C PHE A 34 8.47 -15.36 8.06
N ASP A 35 8.24 -15.57 9.35
CA ASP A 35 6.92 -15.51 9.97
C ASP A 35 7.02 -14.98 11.40
N ASP A 36 6.88 -13.68 11.57
CA ASP A 36 6.81 -13.07 12.89
C ASP A 36 5.43 -13.33 13.52
N ALA A 37 5.34 -14.31 14.41
CA ALA A 37 4.11 -14.69 15.09
C ALA A 37 3.53 -13.57 15.99
N SER A 38 4.36 -12.61 16.43
CA SER A 38 3.92 -11.50 17.29
C SER A 38 3.22 -10.39 16.50
N ARG A 39 3.38 -10.36 15.17
CA ARG A 39 2.85 -9.30 14.31
C ARG A 39 1.94 -9.84 13.21
N LYS A 40 1.01 -8.99 12.78
CA LYS A 40 0.15 -9.26 11.60
C LYS A 40 0.91 -9.20 10.28
N VAL A 41 2.08 -8.56 10.26
CA VAL A 41 2.93 -8.37 9.09
C VAL A 41 4.39 -8.57 9.48
N ASN A 42 5.18 -9.14 8.58
CA ASN A 42 6.63 -9.24 8.72
C ASN A 42 7.28 -7.87 8.50
N LEU A 43 8.14 -7.46 9.43
CA LEU A 43 8.91 -6.22 9.39
C LEU A 43 10.38 -6.51 9.63
N LEU A 44 11.26 -5.73 8.98
CA LEU A 44 12.68 -5.73 9.31
C LEU A 44 12.91 -4.85 10.54
N ASP A 45 12.90 -5.47 11.70
CA ASP A 45 13.15 -4.83 12.98
C ASP A 45 14.49 -5.28 13.59
N SER A 46 14.79 -4.76 14.78
CA SER A 46 16.02 -5.03 15.52
C SER A 46 16.21 -6.50 15.93
N GLU A 47 15.17 -7.35 15.86
CA GLU A 47 15.28 -8.78 16.12
C GLU A 47 15.54 -9.58 14.83
N SER A 48 14.87 -9.18 13.75
CA SER A 48 14.90 -9.91 12.47
C SER A 48 16.28 -9.95 11.80
N LEU A 49 17.04 -8.84 11.77
CA LEU A 49 18.34 -8.82 11.09
C LEU A 49 19.39 -9.69 11.79
N PRO A 50 19.58 -9.61 13.13
CA PRO A 50 20.44 -10.55 13.85
C PRO A 50 19.99 -12.00 13.70
N ALA A 51 18.68 -12.25 13.68
CA ALA A 51 18.13 -13.59 13.47
C ALA A 51 18.48 -14.15 12.08
N LEU A 52 18.33 -13.34 11.03
CA LEU A 52 18.75 -13.72 9.68
C LEU A 52 20.25 -14.01 9.61
N ARG A 53 21.09 -13.22 10.28
CA ARG A 53 22.54 -13.48 10.38
C ARG A 53 22.83 -14.84 11.00
N ARG A 54 22.18 -15.19 12.11
CA ARG A 54 22.32 -16.53 12.73
C ARG A 54 21.94 -17.67 11.79
N VAL A 55 20.91 -17.48 10.96
CA VAL A 55 20.55 -18.48 9.92
C VAL A 55 21.68 -18.62 8.90
N LEU A 56 22.23 -17.51 8.40
CA LEU A 56 23.33 -17.55 7.43
C LEU A 56 24.60 -18.19 8.02
N ASP A 57 24.93 -17.87 9.27
CA ASP A 57 26.07 -18.47 9.97
C ASP A 57 25.88 -19.97 10.19
N SER A 58 24.66 -20.40 10.55
CA SER A 58 24.34 -21.81 10.66
C SER A 58 24.46 -22.54 9.33
N LEU A 59 24.01 -21.95 8.22
CA LEU A 59 24.17 -22.53 6.88
C LEU A 59 25.65 -22.65 6.48
N ARG A 60 26.49 -21.66 6.83
CA ARG A 60 27.94 -21.67 6.55
C ARG A 60 28.70 -22.72 7.36
N GLN A 61 28.28 -22.98 8.60
CA GLN A 61 28.93 -23.92 9.51
C GLN A 61 28.57 -25.39 9.23
N ARG A 62 27.64 -25.66 8.30
CA ARG A 62 27.30 -27.04 7.94
C ARG A 62 28.49 -27.74 7.28
N THR A 63 28.73 -28.97 7.72
CA THR A 63 29.75 -29.87 7.16
C THR A 63 29.27 -30.62 5.92
N ASP A 64 27.96 -30.70 5.70
CA ASP A 64 27.36 -31.20 4.46
C ASP A 64 27.45 -30.13 3.37
N HIS A 65 28.51 -30.18 2.57
CA HIS A 65 28.73 -29.23 1.47
C HIS A 65 27.76 -29.40 0.29
N ALA A 66 26.95 -30.47 0.25
CA ALA A 66 25.93 -30.64 -0.79
C ALA A 66 24.66 -29.80 -0.49
N PHE A 67 24.50 -29.31 0.73
CA PHE A 67 23.37 -28.49 1.16
C PHE A 67 23.81 -27.11 1.69
N PRO A 68 23.14 -26.02 1.30
CA PRO A 68 22.03 -25.97 0.35
C PRO A 68 22.50 -25.84 -1.10
N ARG A 69 21.79 -26.49 -2.02
CA ARG A 69 21.98 -26.27 -3.47
C ARG A 69 21.45 -24.91 -3.91
N ALA A 70 20.42 -24.40 -3.22
CA ALA A 70 19.88 -23.05 -3.35
C ALA A 70 19.15 -22.64 -2.06
N LEU A 71 18.96 -21.33 -1.86
CA LEU A 71 18.19 -20.77 -0.74
C LEU A 71 16.99 -19.99 -1.28
N ILE A 72 15.78 -20.28 -0.78
CA ILE A 72 14.56 -19.53 -1.09
C ILE A 72 14.07 -18.83 0.17
N LEU A 73 13.89 -17.51 0.13
CA LEU A 73 13.17 -16.75 1.15
C LEU A 73 11.68 -16.72 0.81
N LEU A 74 10.87 -17.26 1.72
CA LEU A 74 9.42 -17.32 1.69
C LEU A 74 8.84 -16.52 2.85
N SER A 75 7.58 -16.10 2.72
CA SER A 75 6.82 -15.53 3.83
C SER A 75 5.82 -16.53 4.35
N GLY A 76 5.74 -16.70 5.67
CA GLY A 76 4.68 -17.46 6.31
C GLY A 76 3.33 -16.71 6.39
N LYS A 77 3.30 -15.41 6.05
CA LYS A 77 2.06 -14.63 5.96
C LYS A 77 1.44 -14.81 4.57
N GLU A 78 0.17 -15.25 4.49
CA GLU A 78 -0.49 -15.65 3.22
C GLU A 78 -0.43 -14.58 2.11
N GLU A 79 -0.66 -13.31 2.44
CA GLU A 79 -0.76 -12.22 1.46
C GLU A 79 0.20 -11.04 1.75
N GLN A 80 1.30 -11.31 2.44
CA GLN A 80 2.30 -10.30 2.77
C GLN A 80 3.70 -10.89 2.77
N PHE A 81 4.67 -10.17 2.17
CA PHE A 81 6.05 -10.62 2.15
C PHE A 81 6.84 -9.95 3.27
N ILE A 82 7.27 -8.70 3.07
CA ILE A 82 7.97 -7.87 4.06
C ILE A 82 7.53 -6.42 3.87
N ALA A 83 6.92 -5.81 4.88
CA ALA A 83 6.25 -4.52 4.76
C ALA A 83 7.19 -3.31 4.92
N GLY A 84 8.47 -3.56 5.15
CA GLY A 84 9.51 -2.55 5.34
C GLY A 84 10.23 -2.70 6.67
N ALA A 85 11.06 -1.71 6.98
CA ALA A 85 11.62 -1.54 8.31
C ALA A 85 10.59 -0.95 9.27
N ASP A 86 10.76 -1.17 10.57
CA ASP A 86 9.89 -0.56 11.57
C ASP A 86 10.20 0.94 11.72
N VAL A 87 9.31 1.79 11.19
CA VAL A 87 9.45 3.25 11.24
C VAL A 87 9.53 3.77 12.69
N ALA A 88 8.94 3.06 13.65
CA ALA A 88 9.03 3.45 15.06
C ALA A 88 10.45 3.27 15.64
N GLU A 89 11.29 2.42 15.05
CA GLU A 89 12.70 2.32 15.45
C GLU A 89 13.51 3.55 15.02
N PHE A 90 13.12 4.19 13.91
CA PHE A 90 13.75 5.43 13.45
C PHE A 90 13.53 6.59 14.43
N ASP A 91 12.40 6.61 15.14
CA ASP A 91 12.09 7.62 16.15
C ASP A 91 12.89 7.46 17.44
N ARG A 92 13.48 6.27 17.67
CA ARG A 92 14.32 5.98 18.85
C ARG A 92 15.78 6.38 18.64
N LEU A 93 16.19 6.60 17.40
CA LEU A 93 17.55 7.02 17.06
C LEU A 93 17.76 8.48 17.47
N THR A 94 18.74 8.72 18.33
CA THR A 94 19.06 10.07 18.83
C THR A 94 20.31 10.67 18.19
N ASP A 95 21.14 9.85 17.54
CA ASP A 95 22.41 10.27 16.97
C ASP A 95 22.61 9.77 15.52
N PRO A 96 23.11 10.61 14.58
CA PRO A 96 23.43 10.20 13.22
C PRO A 96 24.41 9.02 13.11
N THR A 97 25.36 8.88 14.03
CA THR A 97 26.34 7.78 14.01
C THR A 97 25.66 6.44 14.28
N GLU A 98 24.68 6.41 15.20
CA GLU A 98 23.89 5.21 15.47
C GLU A 98 23.07 4.81 14.23
N ALA A 99 22.46 5.80 13.56
CA ALA A 99 21.72 5.56 12.33
C ALA A 99 22.62 5.00 11.20
N GLU A 100 23.84 5.54 11.07
CA GLU A 100 24.82 5.03 10.12
C GLU A 100 25.26 3.59 10.46
N SER A 101 25.51 3.29 11.74
CA SER A 101 25.88 1.94 12.20
C SER A 101 24.82 0.91 11.85
N LYS A 102 23.54 1.20 12.15
CA LYS A 102 22.44 0.27 11.83
C LYS A 102 22.29 0.05 10.32
N SER A 103 22.42 1.12 9.53
CA SER A 103 22.44 1.02 8.08
C SER A 103 23.60 0.14 7.59
N ARG A 104 24.80 0.34 8.13
CA ARG A 104 25.99 -0.47 7.82
C ARG A 104 25.80 -1.95 8.14
N GLU A 105 25.32 -2.30 9.33
CA GLU A 105 25.09 -3.69 9.75
C GLU A 105 24.14 -4.43 8.80
N ALA A 106 23.05 -3.76 8.40
CA ALA A 106 22.10 -4.29 7.42
C ALA A 106 22.74 -4.42 6.02
N GLN A 107 23.48 -3.40 5.57
CA GLN A 107 24.19 -3.42 4.28
C GLN A 107 25.21 -4.57 4.22
N GLU A 108 25.98 -4.80 5.29
CA GLU A 108 26.96 -5.88 5.41
C GLU A 108 26.29 -7.26 5.36
N LEU A 109 25.19 -7.44 6.10
CA LEU A 109 24.40 -8.67 6.05
C LEU A 109 23.86 -8.95 4.64
N PHE A 110 23.40 -7.91 3.93
CA PHE A 110 22.85 -8.06 2.58
C PHE A 110 23.97 -8.34 1.55
N GLU A 111 25.15 -7.75 1.72
CA GLU A 111 26.33 -8.10 0.92
C GLU A 111 26.76 -9.55 1.14
N GLU A 112 26.78 -10.00 2.40
CA GLU A 112 27.06 -11.39 2.74
C GLU A 112 26.08 -12.37 2.09
N LEU A 113 24.78 -12.07 2.13
CA LEU A 113 23.74 -12.85 1.48
C LEU A 113 23.96 -12.91 -0.05
N SER A 114 24.33 -11.79 -0.67
CA SER A 114 24.56 -11.70 -2.12
C SER A 114 25.76 -12.51 -2.61
N ARG A 115 26.72 -12.79 -1.71
CA ARG A 115 27.97 -13.51 -1.98
C ARG A 115 27.89 -15.00 -1.67
N LEU A 116 26.73 -15.50 -1.25
CA LEU A 116 26.55 -16.94 -1.03
C LEU A 116 26.89 -17.73 -2.30
N PRO A 117 27.56 -18.89 -2.15
CA PRO A 117 28.13 -19.65 -3.28
C PRO A 117 27.06 -20.38 -4.12
N TYR A 118 25.80 -20.38 -3.66
CA TYR A 118 24.66 -21.00 -4.32
C TYR A 118 23.62 -19.96 -4.75
N PRO A 119 22.71 -20.28 -5.69
CA PRO A 119 21.60 -19.42 -6.05
C PRO A 119 20.71 -19.07 -4.86
N THR A 120 20.29 -17.80 -4.79
CA THR A 120 19.38 -17.29 -3.77
C THR A 120 18.16 -16.67 -4.46
N VAL A 121 16.95 -17.02 -3.99
CA VAL A 121 15.67 -16.60 -4.57
C VAL A 121 14.79 -15.93 -3.51
N ALA A 122 14.33 -14.71 -3.76
CA ALA A 122 13.26 -14.08 -2.98
C ALA A 122 11.89 -14.38 -3.63
N ALA A 123 11.01 -15.09 -2.92
CA ALA A 123 9.69 -15.48 -3.40
C ALA A 123 8.60 -14.55 -2.82
N ILE A 124 8.21 -13.54 -3.59
CA ILE A 124 7.35 -12.44 -3.16
C ILE A 124 5.87 -12.77 -3.38
N ASN A 125 5.14 -13.06 -2.31
CA ASN A 125 3.70 -13.41 -2.35
C ASN A 125 2.74 -12.25 -2.06
N GLY A 126 3.23 -11.11 -1.53
CA GLY A 126 2.42 -9.95 -1.16
C GLY A 126 3.21 -8.64 -1.18
N PRO A 127 2.80 -7.60 -0.40
CA PRO A 127 3.57 -6.37 -0.28
C PRO A 127 5.02 -6.64 0.14
N CYS A 128 5.96 -6.13 -0.66
CA CYS A 128 7.41 -6.14 -0.48
C CYS A 128 7.86 -4.68 -0.58
N LEU A 129 8.02 -4.01 0.55
CA LEU A 129 8.18 -2.56 0.60
C LEU A 129 9.46 -2.19 1.34
N GLY A 130 10.07 -1.07 0.94
CA GLY A 130 11.23 -0.47 1.58
C GLY A 130 12.37 -1.46 1.84
N GLY A 131 12.80 -1.59 3.09
CA GLY A 131 13.81 -2.59 3.50
C GLY A 131 13.51 -4.03 3.06
N GLY A 132 12.23 -4.41 2.92
CA GLY A 132 11.85 -5.71 2.35
C GLY A 132 12.21 -5.84 0.87
N THR A 133 12.06 -4.76 0.10
CA THR A 133 12.55 -4.67 -1.28
C THR A 133 14.07 -4.66 -1.31
N GLU A 134 14.74 -3.96 -0.39
CA GLU A 134 16.20 -3.93 -0.32
C GLU A 134 16.80 -5.31 -0.01
N LEU A 135 16.17 -6.06 0.90
CA LEU A 135 16.52 -7.46 1.16
C LEU A 135 16.30 -8.29 -0.09
N ALA A 136 15.14 -8.20 -0.75
CA ALA A 136 14.87 -8.92 -1.98
C ALA A 136 15.86 -8.56 -3.13
N LEU A 137 16.36 -7.33 -3.18
CA LEU A 137 17.40 -6.88 -4.11
C LEU A 137 18.76 -7.51 -3.82
N ALA A 138 19.02 -7.93 -2.58
CA ALA A 138 20.25 -8.63 -2.20
C ALA A 138 20.24 -10.12 -2.61
N PHE A 139 19.07 -10.72 -2.82
CA PHE A 139 18.95 -12.05 -3.43
C PHE A 139 19.38 -12.03 -4.90
N ARG A 140 19.94 -13.13 -5.42
CA ARG A 140 20.37 -13.22 -6.82
C ARG A 140 19.16 -13.19 -7.76
N HIS A 141 18.06 -13.83 -7.38
CA HIS A 141 16.81 -13.88 -8.13
C HIS A 141 15.62 -13.40 -7.31
N ARG A 142 14.62 -12.84 -8.00
CA ARG A 142 13.32 -12.46 -7.42
C ARG A 142 12.19 -13.02 -8.27
N ILE A 143 11.26 -13.71 -7.65
CA ILE A 143 10.03 -14.19 -8.30
C ILE A 143 8.83 -13.62 -7.54
N ALA A 144 7.77 -13.27 -8.26
CA ALA A 144 6.58 -12.67 -7.67
C ALA A 144 5.33 -13.50 -7.98
N SER A 145 4.41 -13.56 -7.03
CA SER A 145 3.06 -14.07 -7.25
C SER A 145 2.28 -13.12 -8.17
N ASN A 146 1.32 -13.66 -8.94
CA ASN A 146 0.33 -12.86 -9.66
C ASN A 146 -0.84 -12.38 -8.78
N ALA A 147 -0.78 -12.58 -7.46
CA ALA A 147 -1.75 -12.07 -6.50
C ALA A 147 -1.88 -10.55 -6.56
N ARG A 148 -3.11 -10.04 -6.39
CA ARG A 148 -3.40 -8.60 -6.50
C ARG A 148 -2.73 -7.73 -5.45
N LYS A 149 -2.47 -8.30 -4.29
CA LYS A 149 -1.84 -7.59 -3.17
C LYS A 149 -0.34 -7.45 -3.34
N VAL A 150 0.27 -8.13 -4.33
CA VAL A 150 1.70 -7.96 -4.62
C VAL A 150 1.96 -6.55 -5.12
N VAL A 151 2.71 -5.82 -4.31
CA VAL A 151 3.24 -4.50 -4.60
C VAL A 151 4.68 -4.46 -4.16
N ILE A 152 5.57 -3.99 -5.05
CA ILE A 152 7.02 -3.94 -4.82
C ILE A 152 7.50 -2.50 -4.98
N GLY A 153 8.26 -1.97 -4.03
CA GLY A 153 8.84 -0.63 -4.16
C GLY A 153 9.56 -0.11 -2.92
N LEU A 154 10.07 1.12 -3.04
CA LEU A 154 10.95 1.80 -2.08
C LEU A 154 10.30 3.14 -1.66
N PRO A 155 9.40 3.16 -0.65
CA PRO A 155 8.64 4.35 -0.26
C PRO A 155 9.41 5.32 0.66
N GLU A 156 10.70 5.13 0.89
CA GLU A 156 11.52 5.90 1.85
C GLU A 156 11.44 7.41 1.64
N VAL A 157 11.34 7.85 0.38
CA VAL A 157 11.17 9.27 0.05
C VAL A 157 9.90 9.89 0.64
N GLN A 158 8.85 9.09 0.85
CA GLN A 158 7.60 9.53 1.49
C GLN A 158 7.76 9.76 3.00
N LEU A 159 8.84 9.23 3.59
CA LEU A 159 9.25 9.46 4.98
C LEU A 159 10.34 10.54 5.08
N GLY A 160 10.70 11.20 3.97
CA GLY A 160 11.75 12.22 3.95
C GLY A 160 13.16 11.64 4.04
N ILE A 161 13.34 10.36 3.71
CA ILE A 161 14.64 9.68 3.69
C ILE A 161 14.86 8.98 2.33
N LEU A 162 15.94 8.20 2.22
CA LEU A 162 16.23 7.36 1.06
C LEU A 162 16.46 5.90 1.52
N PRO A 163 16.43 4.91 0.62
CA PRO A 163 16.74 3.51 0.95
C PRO A 163 18.13 3.39 1.58
N GLY A 164 18.22 2.76 2.74
CA GLY A 164 19.43 2.74 3.57
C GLY A 164 20.15 1.40 3.65
N PHE A 165 19.63 0.35 3.00
CA PHE A 165 20.18 -1.02 3.05
C PHE A 165 20.71 -1.48 1.68
N GLY A 166 21.10 -0.54 0.83
CA GLY A 166 21.68 -0.74 -0.50
C GLY A 166 20.69 -0.54 -1.65
N GLY A 167 19.48 -0.06 -1.39
CA GLY A 167 18.45 0.16 -2.41
C GLY A 167 18.85 1.18 -3.47
N THR A 168 19.55 2.26 -3.09
CA THR A 168 20.07 3.25 -4.06
C THR A 168 21.21 2.69 -4.91
N GLN A 169 21.76 1.55 -4.53
CA GLN A 169 22.89 0.91 -5.21
C GLN A 169 22.46 -0.27 -6.05
N ARG A 170 21.66 -1.19 -5.50
CA ARG A 170 21.24 -2.42 -6.18
C ARG A 170 20.14 -2.16 -7.20
N LEU A 171 19.18 -1.28 -6.91
CA LEU A 171 18.08 -1.01 -7.85
C LEU A 171 18.57 -0.42 -9.19
N PRO A 172 19.38 0.65 -9.24
CA PRO A 172 19.81 1.21 -10.52
C PRO A 172 20.68 0.26 -11.33
N ARG A 173 21.49 -0.58 -10.66
CA ARG A 173 22.29 -1.64 -11.31
C ARG A 173 21.41 -2.75 -11.89
N LEU A 174 20.22 -2.98 -11.33
CA LEU A 174 19.29 -4.02 -11.77
C LEU A 174 18.38 -3.53 -12.92
N VAL A 175 17.72 -2.38 -12.74
CA VAL A 175 16.65 -1.91 -13.66
C VAL A 175 17.07 -0.73 -14.53
N GLY A 176 18.30 -0.23 -14.38
CA GLY A 176 18.78 0.98 -15.04
C GLY A 176 18.39 2.26 -14.30
N LEU A 177 19.00 3.37 -14.72
CA LEU A 177 18.87 4.67 -14.09
C LEU A 177 17.44 5.21 -14.16
N THR A 178 16.82 5.16 -15.35
CA THR A 178 15.51 5.81 -15.56
C THR A 178 14.40 5.18 -14.73
N PRO A 179 14.20 3.84 -14.74
CA PRO A 179 13.22 3.21 -13.86
C PRO A 179 13.57 3.38 -12.38
N SER A 180 14.87 3.38 -12.01
CA SER A 180 15.26 3.61 -10.62
C SER A 180 14.92 5.01 -10.12
N LEU A 181 15.13 6.06 -10.94
CA LEU A 181 14.81 7.44 -10.57
C LEU A 181 13.31 7.58 -10.32
N ASP A 182 12.50 7.00 -11.19
CA ASP A 182 11.05 7.00 -11.03
C ASP A 182 10.61 6.31 -9.72
N LEU A 183 11.17 5.14 -9.39
CA LEU A 183 10.82 4.43 -8.16
C LEU A 183 11.32 5.14 -6.90
N LEU A 184 12.58 5.58 -6.90
CA LEU A 184 13.22 6.20 -5.73
C LEU A 184 12.67 7.60 -5.45
N LEU A 185 12.37 8.40 -6.47
CA LEU A 185 11.92 9.79 -6.29
C LEU A 185 10.43 9.91 -5.98
N THR A 186 9.61 8.93 -6.40
CA THR A 186 8.16 8.96 -6.16
C THR A 186 7.71 8.06 -5.02
N GLY A 187 8.52 7.05 -4.66
CA GLY A 187 8.13 6.01 -3.71
C GLY A 187 6.95 5.17 -4.16
N ARG A 188 6.65 5.16 -5.47
CA ARG A 188 5.50 4.43 -6.01
C ARG A 188 5.76 2.93 -6.04
N PHE A 189 4.69 2.15 -5.94
CA PHE A 189 4.76 0.70 -6.00
C PHE A 189 4.45 0.16 -7.39
N LEU A 190 5.11 -0.95 -7.74
CA LEU A 190 4.85 -1.74 -8.94
C LEU A 190 4.05 -3.00 -8.58
N ASP A 191 3.01 -3.29 -9.35
CA ASP A 191 2.42 -4.63 -9.38
C ASP A 191 3.40 -5.66 -9.98
N SER A 192 3.15 -6.95 -9.77
CA SER A 192 4.05 -8.03 -10.22
C SER A 192 4.33 -7.99 -11.73
N ARG A 193 3.34 -7.65 -12.56
CA ARG A 193 3.50 -7.54 -14.02
C ARG A 193 4.39 -6.37 -14.42
N ARG A 194 4.24 -5.21 -13.78
CA ARG A 194 5.11 -4.04 -13.99
C ARG A 194 6.52 -4.31 -13.49
N ALA A 195 6.65 -4.89 -12.30
CA ALA A 195 7.95 -5.28 -11.74
C ALA A 195 8.70 -6.21 -12.70
N TYR A 196 8.01 -7.18 -13.30
CA TYR A 196 8.60 -8.06 -14.32
C TYR A 196 9.00 -7.29 -15.58
N ARG A 197 8.14 -6.41 -16.08
CA ARG A 197 8.42 -5.61 -17.28
C ARG A 197 9.66 -4.72 -17.15
N VAL A 198 9.90 -4.14 -15.98
CA VAL A 198 11.07 -3.28 -15.74
C VAL A 198 12.32 -4.06 -15.32
N GLY A 199 12.24 -5.38 -15.16
CA GLY A 199 13.37 -6.22 -14.73
C GLY A 199 13.62 -6.25 -13.22
N LEU A 200 12.68 -5.75 -12.40
CA LEU A 200 12.78 -5.80 -10.94
C LEU A 200 12.60 -7.23 -10.41
N VAL A 201 11.71 -8.01 -11.05
CA VAL A 201 11.54 -9.45 -10.79
C VAL A 201 11.82 -10.25 -12.05
N ASP A 202 12.37 -11.45 -11.87
CA ASP A 202 12.80 -12.34 -12.94
C ASP A 202 11.66 -13.22 -13.47
N ALA A 203 10.63 -13.49 -12.66
CA ALA A 203 9.42 -14.22 -13.09
C ALA A 203 8.17 -13.81 -12.30
N VAL A 204 7.00 -14.04 -12.91
CA VAL A 204 5.69 -13.94 -12.24
C VAL A 204 5.00 -15.30 -12.31
N LEU A 205 4.72 -15.88 -11.15
CA LEU A 205 4.13 -17.21 -11.02
C LEU A 205 2.67 -17.13 -10.51
N PRO A 206 1.82 -18.10 -10.85
CA PRO A 206 0.46 -18.15 -10.31
C PRO A 206 0.44 -18.26 -8.78
N HIS A 207 -0.47 -17.51 -8.14
CA HIS A 207 -0.52 -17.38 -6.69
C HIS A 207 -0.80 -18.68 -5.95
N GLU A 208 -1.60 -19.61 -6.50
CA GLU A 208 -2.17 -20.74 -5.73
C GLU A 208 -1.10 -21.54 -4.97
N ARG A 209 -0.50 -22.62 -5.46
CA ARG A 209 0.59 -23.28 -4.72
C ARG A 209 1.93 -22.53 -4.90
N PHE A 210 2.02 -21.29 -4.42
CA PHE A 210 3.16 -20.40 -4.71
C PHE A 210 4.50 -20.90 -4.14
N PRO A 211 4.59 -21.38 -2.88
CA PRO A 211 5.82 -21.99 -2.37
C PRO A 211 6.31 -23.17 -3.21
N GLU A 212 5.42 -24.07 -3.61
CA GLU A 212 5.71 -25.19 -4.49
C GLU A 212 6.24 -24.73 -5.84
N ARG A 213 5.61 -23.71 -6.43
CA ARG A 213 6.02 -23.15 -7.72
C ARG A 213 7.35 -22.42 -7.62
N ALA A 214 7.65 -21.80 -6.48
CA ALA A 214 8.96 -21.20 -6.22
C ALA A 214 10.06 -22.27 -6.17
N VAL A 215 9.79 -23.40 -5.52
CA VAL A 215 10.69 -24.57 -5.53
C VAL A 215 10.88 -25.11 -6.94
N GLN A 216 9.80 -25.36 -7.68
CA GLN A 216 9.88 -25.85 -9.08
C GLN A 216 10.67 -24.92 -9.99
N TRP A 217 10.46 -23.60 -9.87
CA TRP A 217 11.21 -22.60 -10.63
C TRP A 217 12.70 -22.63 -10.28
N THR A 218 13.02 -22.82 -8.99
CA THR A 218 14.41 -22.90 -8.50
C THR A 218 15.08 -24.20 -8.90
N ASP A 219 14.37 -25.34 -8.90
CA ASP A 219 14.88 -26.61 -9.41
C ASP A 219 15.23 -26.51 -10.91
N ALA A 220 14.38 -25.86 -11.71
CA ALA A 220 14.67 -25.60 -13.12
C ALA A 220 15.92 -24.72 -13.29
N LEU A 221 16.10 -23.70 -12.44
CA LEU A 221 17.31 -22.87 -12.40
C LEU A 221 18.57 -23.67 -12.05
N LEU A 222 18.45 -24.65 -11.15
CA LEU A 222 19.57 -25.52 -10.77
C LEU A 222 19.94 -26.52 -11.88
N GLN A 223 19.00 -26.89 -12.75
CA GLN A 223 19.25 -27.75 -13.91
C GLN A 223 19.85 -26.96 -15.09
N ASP A 224 19.35 -25.75 -15.33
CA ASP A 224 19.84 -24.85 -16.37
C ASP A 224 19.94 -23.42 -15.81
N PRO A 225 21.17 -22.91 -15.55
CA PRO A 225 21.38 -21.53 -15.12
C PRO A 225 20.81 -20.48 -16.08
N HIS A 226 20.62 -20.82 -17.36
CA HIS A 226 20.00 -19.94 -18.36
C HIS A 226 18.47 -19.96 -18.36
N ALA A 227 17.84 -20.85 -17.59
CA ALA A 227 16.39 -20.90 -17.44
C ALA A 227 15.82 -19.59 -16.86
N ALA A 228 16.59 -18.88 -16.02
CA ALA A 228 16.24 -17.54 -15.56
C ALA A 228 16.59 -16.47 -16.61
N LYS A 229 15.71 -16.27 -17.60
CA LYS A 229 15.81 -15.14 -18.54
C LYS A 229 15.51 -13.82 -17.85
N ARG A 230 16.53 -13.19 -17.26
CA ARG A 230 16.40 -11.82 -16.72
C ARG A 230 16.15 -10.83 -17.85
N ARG A 231 15.10 -10.02 -17.70
CA ARG A 231 14.90 -8.86 -18.58
C ARG A 231 15.93 -7.80 -18.23
N THR A 232 16.82 -7.51 -19.17
CA THR A 232 17.74 -6.38 -19.07
C THR A 232 17.14 -5.14 -19.71
N PRO A 233 17.50 -3.93 -19.25
CA PRO A 233 17.13 -2.70 -19.94
C PRO A 233 17.55 -2.75 -21.43
N PRO A 234 16.77 -2.13 -22.33
CA PRO A 234 17.13 -1.99 -23.74
C PRO A 234 18.56 -1.49 -23.94
N LEU A 235 19.26 -2.01 -24.96
CA LEU A 235 20.66 -1.69 -25.22
C LEU A 235 20.90 -0.17 -25.34
N ALA A 236 20.00 0.55 -26.01
CA ALA A 236 20.07 2.00 -26.16
C ALA A 236 20.11 2.74 -24.80
N LEU A 237 19.29 2.33 -23.83
CA LEU A 237 19.29 2.93 -22.49
C LEU A 237 20.60 2.63 -21.75
N ARG A 238 21.12 1.39 -21.88
CA ARG A 238 22.41 1.03 -21.29
C ARG A 238 23.55 1.88 -21.86
N VAL A 239 23.55 2.14 -23.17
CA VAL A 239 24.55 3.00 -23.82
C VAL A 239 24.46 4.43 -23.29
N ILE A 240 23.24 5.00 -23.23
CA ILE A 240 23.02 6.35 -22.69
C ILE A 240 23.55 6.48 -21.25
N GLU A 241 23.33 5.45 -20.42
CA GLU A 241 23.77 5.43 -19.02
C GLU A 241 25.30 5.29 -18.85
N THR A 242 25.99 4.71 -19.84
CA THR A 242 27.46 4.63 -19.85
C THR A 242 28.14 5.95 -20.24
N ILE A 243 27.47 6.77 -21.06
CA ILE A 243 28.02 8.04 -21.54
C ILE A 243 27.77 9.14 -20.50
N ALA A 244 28.84 9.59 -19.84
CA ALA A 244 28.79 10.56 -18.74
C ALA A 244 27.97 11.83 -19.02
N PRO A 245 28.13 12.56 -20.14
CA PRO A 245 27.34 13.77 -20.39
C PRO A 245 25.84 13.48 -20.56
N LEU A 246 25.46 12.39 -21.21
CA LEU A 246 24.05 12.02 -21.41
C LEU A 246 23.40 11.61 -20.08
N ARG A 247 24.09 10.79 -19.29
CA ARG A 247 23.67 10.42 -17.93
C ARG A 247 23.48 11.67 -17.05
N ASN A 248 24.45 12.58 -17.08
CA ASN A 248 24.37 13.82 -16.31
C ASN A 248 23.19 14.68 -16.77
N GLY A 249 22.86 14.69 -18.07
CA GLY A 249 21.64 15.29 -18.61
C GLY A 249 20.37 14.73 -17.97
N ILE A 250 20.22 13.39 -17.89
CA ILE A 250 19.08 12.71 -17.25
C ILE A 250 18.96 13.12 -15.77
N LEU A 251 20.07 13.07 -15.02
CA LEU A 251 20.09 13.44 -13.61
C LEU A 251 19.76 14.92 -13.38
N SER A 252 20.24 15.81 -14.26
CA SER A 252 19.93 17.23 -14.21
C SER A 252 18.46 17.53 -14.55
N GLN A 253 17.89 16.82 -15.52
CA GLN A 253 16.46 16.90 -15.83
C GLN A 253 15.61 16.41 -14.66
N ALA A 254 15.96 15.28 -14.05
CA ALA A 254 15.30 14.76 -12.85
C ALA A 254 15.36 15.79 -11.70
N ARG A 255 16.52 16.42 -11.49
CA ARG A 255 16.69 17.48 -10.49
C ARG A 255 15.80 18.69 -10.77
N GLY A 256 15.76 19.17 -12.01
CA GLY A 256 14.91 20.30 -12.40
C GLY A 256 13.42 20.00 -12.20
N ARG A 257 12.99 18.78 -12.54
CA ARG A 257 11.62 18.32 -12.28
C ARG A 257 11.29 18.28 -10.79
N VAL A 258 12.17 17.70 -9.97
CA VAL A 258 12.02 17.66 -8.51
C VAL A 258 11.89 19.07 -7.96
N LEU A 259 12.81 19.98 -8.29
CA LEU A 259 12.78 21.37 -7.79
C LEU A 259 11.47 22.09 -8.16
N ARG A 260 10.95 21.85 -9.38
CA ARG A 260 9.68 22.43 -9.83
C ARG A 260 8.48 21.86 -9.08
N GLU A 261 8.46 20.57 -8.78
CA GLU A 261 7.33 19.90 -8.11
C GLU A 261 7.36 20.07 -6.58
N THR A 262 8.55 20.16 -5.98
CA THR A 262 8.72 20.22 -4.51
C THR A 262 9.02 21.63 -4.00
N HIS A 263 9.26 22.59 -4.90
CA HIS A 263 9.75 23.94 -4.59
C HIS A 263 11.02 23.97 -3.72
N GLY A 264 11.78 22.86 -3.70
CA GLY A 264 13.00 22.74 -2.89
C GLY A 264 12.77 22.43 -1.41
N HIS A 265 11.53 22.30 -0.94
CA HIS A 265 11.21 22.04 0.47
C HIS A 265 11.43 20.59 0.92
N TYR A 266 11.76 19.68 0.01
CA TYR A 266 11.92 18.26 0.30
C TYR A 266 13.36 17.84 -0.05
N PRO A 267 14.24 17.64 0.96
CA PRO A 267 15.65 17.36 0.72
C PRO A 267 15.92 15.95 0.17
N ALA A 268 15.15 14.95 0.59
CA ALA A 268 15.39 13.55 0.23
C ALA A 268 15.41 13.25 -1.28
N PRO A 269 14.45 13.73 -2.11
CA PRO A 269 14.54 13.57 -3.57
C PRO A 269 15.83 14.13 -4.19
N LEU A 270 16.31 15.28 -3.70
CA LEU A 270 17.54 15.89 -4.21
C LEU A 270 18.77 15.09 -3.79
N GLU A 271 18.74 14.55 -2.57
CA GLU A 271 19.81 13.74 -2.02
C GLU A 271 19.90 12.38 -2.72
N ILE A 272 18.77 11.75 -3.06
CA ILE A 272 18.72 10.55 -3.91
C ILE A 272 19.46 10.81 -5.24
N ILE A 273 19.19 11.94 -5.91
CA ILE A 273 19.86 12.29 -7.17
C ILE A 273 21.36 12.51 -6.94
N ARG A 274 21.76 13.12 -5.81
CA ARG A 274 23.17 13.31 -5.45
C ARG A 274 23.88 11.97 -5.26
N VAL A 275 23.29 11.05 -4.48
CA VAL A 275 23.83 9.71 -4.22
C VAL A 275 23.98 8.95 -5.54
N LEU A 276 22.95 8.91 -6.38
CA LEU A 276 23.01 8.25 -7.68
C LEU A 276 24.09 8.85 -8.58
N ARG A 277 24.23 10.18 -8.60
CA ARG A 277 25.28 10.86 -9.38
C ARG A 277 26.69 10.49 -8.90
N ALA A 278 26.89 10.47 -7.58
CA ALA A 278 28.20 10.24 -6.95
C ALA A 278 28.64 8.77 -7.03
N THR A 279 27.69 7.84 -7.11
CA THR A 279 27.95 6.39 -6.98
C THR A 279 27.79 5.63 -8.30
N TRP A 280 27.36 6.29 -9.37
CA TRP A 280 27.19 5.65 -10.68
C TRP A 280 28.53 5.15 -11.23
N GLY A 281 28.66 3.84 -11.43
CA GLY A 281 29.88 3.19 -11.88
C GLY A 281 30.93 2.99 -10.78
N ALA A 282 30.69 3.45 -9.56
CA ALA A 282 31.57 3.19 -8.42
C ALA A 282 31.43 1.73 -7.92
N PRO A 283 32.47 1.19 -7.25
CA PRO A 283 32.36 -0.09 -6.54
C PRO A 283 31.21 -0.10 -5.53
N MET A 284 30.60 -1.27 -5.32
CA MET A 284 29.44 -1.42 -4.42
C MET A 284 29.74 -0.85 -3.02
N ALA A 285 30.91 -1.18 -2.45
CA ALA A 285 31.33 -0.71 -1.13
C ALA A 285 31.30 0.83 -1.00
N LYS A 286 31.79 1.56 -2.02
CA LYS A 286 31.76 3.03 -2.02
C LYS A 286 30.34 3.56 -2.14
N GLY A 287 29.51 2.88 -2.93
CA GLY A 287 28.09 3.21 -3.06
C GLY A 287 27.33 3.10 -1.74
N LEU A 288 27.55 2.00 -1.01
CA LEU A 288 26.92 1.75 0.29
C LEU A 288 27.36 2.76 1.36
N GLU A 289 28.64 3.16 1.36
CA GLU A 289 29.15 4.23 2.22
C GLU A 289 28.44 5.57 1.97
N VAL A 290 28.36 6.01 0.72
CA VAL A 290 27.70 7.28 0.38
C VAL A 290 26.20 7.24 0.70
N GLU A 291 25.56 6.08 0.52
CA GLU A 291 24.15 5.87 0.86
C GLU A 291 23.89 5.99 2.38
N ARG A 292 24.69 5.30 3.21
CA ARG A 292 24.48 5.32 4.67
C ARG A 292 24.73 6.69 5.28
N GLU A 293 25.73 7.43 4.79
CA GLU A 293 25.98 8.82 5.20
C GLU A 293 24.76 9.71 4.88
N ALA A 294 24.17 9.51 3.69
CA ALA A 294 23.05 10.31 3.23
C ALA A 294 21.75 10.00 3.98
N VAL A 295 21.42 8.72 4.23
CA VAL A 295 20.23 8.36 5.01
C VAL A 295 20.36 8.80 6.47
N ALA A 296 21.54 8.65 7.07
CA ALA A 296 21.81 9.12 8.43
C ALA A 296 21.60 10.64 8.52
N LYS A 297 22.09 11.42 7.56
CA LYS A 297 21.84 12.87 7.51
C LYS A 297 20.35 13.20 7.35
N LEU A 298 19.66 12.57 6.40
CA LEU A 298 18.26 12.87 6.10
C LEU A 298 17.33 12.55 7.27
N LEU A 299 17.62 11.48 8.01
CA LEU A 299 16.79 10.99 9.10
C LEU A 299 16.51 12.07 10.17
N PHE A 300 17.49 12.93 10.43
CA PHE A 300 17.43 13.97 11.45
C PHE A 300 16.94 15.33 10.93
N THR A 301 16.58 15.43 9.65
CA THR A 301 15.99 16.66 9.10
C THR A 301 14.58 16.91 9.69
N PRO A 302 14.16 18.19 9.86
CA PRO A 302 12.80 18.52 10.27
C PRO A 302 11.74 17.93 9.34
N GLU A 303 12.01 17.89 8.04
CA GLU A 303 11.12 17.35 7.01
C GLU A 303 10.88 15.84 7.21
N SER A 304 11.96 15.07 7.40
CA SER A 304 11.86 13.64 7.73
C SER A 304 11.04 13.41 8.99
N ARG A 305 11.35 14.12 10.07
CA ARG A 305 10.63 14.01 11.35
C ARG A 305 9.13 14.27 11.19
N ASN A 306 8.77 15.33 10.46
CA ASN A 306 7.37 15.69 10.23
C ASN A 306 6.65 14.68 9.32
N LEU A 307 7.30 14.17 8.27
CA LEU A 307 6.73 13.15 7.40
C LEU A 307 6.53 11.81 8.12
N ARG A 308 7.49 11.38 8.96
CA ARG A 308 7.35 10.19 9.81
C ARG A 308 6.22 10.34 10.83
N ARG A 309 6.07 11.53 11.44
CA ARG A 309 4.92 11.85 12.29
C ARG A 309 3.59 11.73 11.54
N ILE A 310 3.47 12.32 10.35
CA ILE A 310 2.27 12.23 9.51
C ILE A 310 1.95 10.78 9.16
N PHE A 311 2.97 9.98 8.80
CA PHE A 311 2.82 8.56 8.54
C PHE A 311 2.28 7.81 9.76
N SER A 312 2.89 8.00 10.93
CA SER A 312 2.46 7.37 12.19
C SER A 312 1.03 7.75 12.55
N SER A 313 0.67 9.04 12.50
CA SER A 313 -0.70 9.49 12.75
C SER A 313 -1.72 8.89 11.78
N ARG A 314 -1.34 8.70 10.50
CA ARG A 314 -2.19 8.05 9.50
C ARG A 314 -2.37 6.56 9.80
N GLU A 315 -1.31 5.87 10.20
CA GLU A 315 -1.39 4.45 10.57
C GLU A 315 -2.20 4.27 11.87
N GLU A 316 -2.04 5.14 12.86
CA GLU A 316 -2.87 5.16 14.07
C GLU A 316 -4.35 5.36 13.73
N ALA A 317 -4.68 6.34 12.88
CA ALA A 317 -6.05 6.59 12.46
C ALA A 317 -6.71 5.38 11.76
N LYS A 318 -5.92 4.60 11.01
CA LYS A 318 -6.35 3.33 10.42
C LYS A 318 -6.48 2.20 11.46
N ARG A 319 -5.57 2.14 12.45
CA ARG A 319 -5.50 1.08 13.47
C ARG A 319 -6.51 1.24 14.60
N ARG A 320 -6.96 2.45 14.93
CA ARG A 320 -7.83 2.73 16.09
C ARG A 320 -8.96 1.68 16.23
N PRO A 321 -8.85 0.78 17.24
CA PRO A 321 -9.54 -0.50 17.23
C PRO A 321 -11.01 -0.39 17.65
N GLU A 322 -11.74 -1.37 17.12
CA GLU A 322 -13.11 -1.79 17.32
C GLU A 322 -14.18 -0.70 17.35
N ALA A 323 -15.00 -0.74 16.32
CA ALA A 323 -16.30 -0.16 16.30
C ALA A 323 -17.26 -1.32 16.67
N PRO A 324 -17.31 -1.75 17.96
CA PRO A 324 -17.96 -3.01 18.35
C PRO A 324 -19.46 -3.02 18.09
N ARG A 325 -20.08 -1.83 17.99
CA ARG A 325 -21.48 -1.61 17.65
C ARG A 325 -21.69 -1.34 16.17
N ALA A 326 -20.62 -1.34 15.36
CA ALA A 326 -20.72 -1.17 13.91
C ALA A 326 -21.52 -2.32 13.31
N ARG A 327 -22.52 -1.97 12.52
CA ARG A 327 -23.36 -2.92 11.80
C ARG A 327 -22.76 -3.19 10.41
N PRO A 328 -22.84 -4.43 9.90
CA PRO A 328 -22.45 -4.72 8.52
C PRO A 328 -23.29 -3.91 7.53
N VAL A 329 -22.64 -3.37 6.50
CA VAL A 329 -23.30 -2.66 5.39
C VAL A 329 -23.07 -3.45 4.11
N ALA A 330 -24.15 -3.98 3.53
CA ALA A 330 -24.12 -4.73 2.27
C ALA A 330 -24.91 -4.01 1.16
N HIS A 331 -25.99 -3.32 1.52
CA HIS A 331 -26.84 -2.56 0.61
C HIS A 331 -26.82 -1.08 0.99
N VAL A 332 -26.45 -0.24 0.02
CA VAL A 332 -26.38 1.21 0.18
C VAL A 332 -27.33 1.88 -0.80
N ALA A 333 -28.08 2.88 -0.36
CA ALA A 333 -28.78 3.79 -1.26
C ALA A 333 -28.03 5.12 -1.32
N VAL A 334 -27.70 5.59 -2.51
CA VAL A 334 -27.07 6.90 -2.73
C VAL A 334 -28.10 7.82 -3.38
N MET A 335 -28.44 8.91 -2.69
CA MET A 335 -29.49 9.84 -3.09
C MET A 335 -28.85 11.06 -3.75
N GLY A 336 -29.01 11.16 -5.07
CA GLY A 336 -28.34 12.12 -5.94
C GLY A 336 -27.24 11.43 -6.75
N ALA A 337 -27.36 11.46 -8.08
CA ALA A 337 -26.40 10.90 -9.03
C ALA A 337 -25.57 11.99 -9.72
N GLY A 338 -25.36 13.12 -9.05
CA GLY A 338 -24.37 14.12 -9.46
C GLY A 338 -22.93 13.59 -9.36
N THR A 339 -21.95 14.48 -9.55
CA THR A 339 -20.52 14.12 -9.56
C THR A 339 -20.10 13.32 -8.33
N MET A 340 -20.45 13.78 -7.13
CA MET A 340 -20.09 13.10 -5.88
C MET A 340 -20.84 11.78 -5.71
N GLY A 341 -22.15 11.77 -5.91
CA GLY A 341 -22.96 10.56 -5.77
C GLY A 341 -22.52 9.42 -6.69
N GLY A 342 -22.19 9.73 -7.94
CA GLY A 342 -21.65 8.75 -8.89
C GLY A 342 -20.30 8.17 -8.46
N GLU A 343 -19.36 9.01 -8.00
CA GLU A 343 -18.06 8.53 -7.51
C GLU A 343 -18.19 7.70 -6.23
N ILE A 344 -19.10 8.09 -5.33
CA ILE A 344 -19.33 7.36 -4.09
C ILE A 344 -20.05 6.02 -4.38
N ALA A 345 -20.98 5.98 -5.33
CA ALA A 345 -21.58 4.72 -5.81
C ALA A 345 -20.51 3.77 -6.38
N TYR A 346 -19.57 4.28 -7.17
CA TYR A 346 -18.40 3.51 -7.61
C TYR A 346 -17.59 2.97 -6.43
N LEU A 347 -17.29 3.80 -5.42
CA LEU A 347 -16.53 3.37 -4.24
C LEU A 347 -17.22 2.21 -3.52
N PHE A 348 -18.52 2.30 -3.25
CA PHE A 348 -19.28 1.24 -2.59
C PHE A 348 -19.27 -0.04 -3.42
N SER A 349 -19.59 0.05 -4.72
CA SER A 349 -19.62 -1.10 -5.62
C SER A 349 -18.24 -1.80 -5.72
N SER A 350 -17.15 -1.02 -5.76
CA SER A 350 -15.78 -1.55 -5.82
C SER A 350 -15.40 -2.38 -4.59
N ARG A 351 -16.13 -2.23 -3.48
CA ARG A 351 -15.97 -3.00 -2.23
C ARG A 351 -17.09 -4.02 -2.01
N ASN A 352 -17.68 -4.49 -3.10
CA ASN A 352 -18.71 -5.54 -3.15
C ASN A 352 -20.01 -5.20 -2.40
N MET A 353 -20.39 -3.92 -2.35
CA MET A 353 -21.71 -3.50 -1.86
C MET A 353 -22.66 -3.29 -3.02
N ARG A 354 -23.94 -3.63 -2.84
CA ARG A 354 -25.00 -3.28 -3.79
C ARG A 354 -25.39 -1.83 -3.56
N VAL A 355 -25.57 -1.08 -4.64
CA VAL A 355 -25.80 0.36 -4.59
C VAL A 355 -27.06 0.69 -5.37
N ARG A 356 -28.08 1.19 -4.68
CA ARG A 356 -29.22 1.84 -5.31
C ARG A 356 -28.86 3.30 -5.55
N LEU A 357 -28.53 3.67 -6.78
CA LEU A 357 -28.20 5.05 -7.13
C LEU A 357 -29.46 5.75 -7.63
N ARG A 358 -30.00 6.67 -6.84
CA ARG A 358 -31.25 7.37 -7.20
C ARG A 358 -30.99 8.81 -7.60
N ASP A 359 -31.68 9.26 -8.64
CA ASP A 359 -31.82 10.68 -8.97
C ASP A 359 -33.25 10.96 -9.43
N LEU A 360 -33.64 12.24 -9.51
CA LEU A 360 -34.96 12.64 -10.03
C LEU A 360 -35.00 12.58 -11.55
N LYS A 361 -33.82 12.64 -12.20
CA LYS A 361 -33.70 12.71 -13.66
C LYS A 361 -32.83 11.57 -14.20
N PRO A 362 -33.10 11.05 -15.42
CA PRO A 362 -32.27 10.01 -16.04
C PRO A 362 -30.85 10.47 -16.37
N GLU A 363 -30.64 11.74 -16.72
CA GLU A 363 -29.36 12.22 -17.26
C GLU A 363 -28.21 12.16 -16.24
N PRO A 364 -28.36 12.58 -14.97
CA PRO A 364 -27.34 12.37 -13.94
C PRO A 364 -26.97 10.89 -13.75
N LEU A 365 -27.94 9.99 -13.77
CA LEU A 365 -27.72 8.54 -13.63
C LEU A 365 -26.84 8.01 -14.76
N LEU A 366 -27.20 8.32 -16.01
CA LEU A 366 -26.43 7.90 -17.18
C LEU A 366 -24.99 8.42 -17.15
N ARG A 367 -24.79 9.69 -16.78
CA ARG A 367 -23.45 10.28 -16.63
C ARG A 367 -22.65 9.59 -15.54
N SER A 368 -23.27 9.33 -14.38
CA SER A 368 -22.62 8.64 -13.25
C SER A 368 -22.22 7.20 -13.60
N LEU A 369 -23.07 6.45 -14.30
CA LEU A 369 -22.76 5.09 -14.74
C LEU A 369 -21.62 5.07 -15.77
N SER A 370 -21.63 6.00 -16.73
CA SER A 370 -20.56 6.15 -17.71
C SER A 370 -19.22 6.49 -17.03
N HIS A 371 -19.24 7.44 -16.09
CA HIS A 371 -18.05 7.78 -15.29
C HIS A 371 -17.56 6.57 -14.50
N ALA A 372 -18.42 5.89 -13.74
CA ALA A 372 -18.07 4.70 -12.97
C ALA A 372 -17.44 3.60 -13.84
N ARG A 373 -17.98 3.36 -15.03
CA ARG A 373 -17.39 2.44 -16.01
C ARG A 373 -15.98 2.85 -16.41
N SER A 374 -15.76 4.13 -16.71
CA SER A 374 -14.42 4.65 -17.04
C SER A 374 -13.42 4.45 -15.89
N LEU A 375 -13.87 4.56 -14.63
CA LEU A 375 -13.04 4.32 -13.46
C LEU A 375 -12.62 2.84 -13.40
N PHE A 376 -13.56 1.91 -13.57
CA PHE A 376 -13.26 0.47 -13.60
C PHE A 376 -12.37 0.06 -14.77
N ASP A 377 -12.61 0.60 -15.96
CA ASP A 377 -11.77 0.35 -17.14
C ASP A 377 -10.30 0.70 -16.88
N ARG A 378 -10.02 1.79 -16.14
CA ARG A 378 -8.65 2.14 -15.74
C ARG A 378 -8.05 1.12 -14.79
N GLU A 379 -8.83 0.56 -13.86
CA GLU A 379 -8.33 -0.47 -12.95
C GLU A 379 -8.07 -1.79 -13.69
N VAL A 380 -8.87 -2.13 -14.72
CA VAL A 380 -8.59 -3.25 -15.64
C VAL A 380 -7.31 -3.01 -16.43
N LYS A 381 -7.12 -1.83 -17.03
CA LYS A 381 -5.88 -1.44 -17.73
C LYS A 381 -4.66 -1.49 -16.81
N ARG A 382 -4.86 -1.24 -15.51
CA ARG A 382 -3.83 -1.37 -14.47
C ARG A 382 -3.66 -2.79 -13.94
N SER A 383 -4.36 -3.78 -14.51
CA SER A 383 -4.36 -5.18 -14.08
C SER A 383 -4.78 -5.40 -12.62
N ARG A 384 -5.57 -4.48 -12.05
CA ARG A 384 -6.11 -4.59 -10.68
C ARG A 384 -7.47 -5.28 -10.64
N LEU A 385 -8.18 -5.30 -11.76
CA LEU A 385 -9.44 -6.02 -11.96
C LEU A 385 -9.39 -6.79 -13.28
N THR A 386 -10.12 -7.90 -13.34
CA THR A 386 -10.46 -8.56 -14.59
C THR A 386 -11.71 -7.92 -15.20
N LYS A 387 -11.95 -8.18 -16.49
CA LYS A 387 -13.17 -7.70 -17.16
C LYS A 387 -14.45 -8.25 -16.50
N ALA A 388 -14.46 -9.54 -16.16
CA ALA A 388 -15.59 -10.17 -15.48
C ALA A 388 -15.88 -9.55 -14.10
N GLU A 389 -14.86 -9.15 -13.36
CA GLU A 389 -15.06 -8.48 -12.05
C GLU A 389 -15.50 -7.04 -12.19
N MET A 390 -15.01 -6.34 -13.21
CA MET A 390 -15.54 -5.04 -13.58
C MET A 390 -17.03 -5.16 -13.89
N ASP A 391 -17.44 -6.11 -14.72
CA ASP A 391 -18.85 -6.29 -15.11
C ASP A 391 -19.71 -6.58 -13.87
N ARG A 392 -19.24 -7.45 -12.95
CA ARG A 392 -19.90 -7.69 -11.66
C ARG A 392 -19.96 -6.45 -10.78
N ALA A 393 -18.91 -5.63 -10.75
CA ALA A 393 -18.90 -4.41 -9.94
C ALA A 393 -19.88 -3.38 -10.51
N ILE A 394 -19.83 -3.11 -11.83
CA ILE A 394 -20.78 -2.21 -12.48
C ILE A 394 -22.22 -2.70 -12.26
N GLY A 395 -22.48 -4.00 -12.39
CA GLY A 395 -23.79 -4.60 -12.16
C GLY A 395 -24.32 -4.49 -10.72
N ARG A 396 -23.51 -4.06 -9.74
CA ARG A 396 -23.98 -3.73 -8.39
C ARG A 396 -24.55 -2.32 -8.28
N ILE A 397 -24.33 -1.46 -9.26
CA ILE A 397 -24.89 -0.10 -9.28
C ILE A 397 -26.22 -0.16 -10.04
N GLU A 398 -27.31 -0.11 -9.29
CA GLU A 398 -28.67 -0.17 -9.78
C GLU A 398 -29.25 1.25 -9.83
N PRO A 399 -29.36 1.89 -11.00
CA PRO A 399 -29.98 3.20 -11.13
C PRO A 399 -31.48 3.12 -10.87
N ALA A 400 -32.05 4.14 -10.23
CA ALA A 400 -33.49 4.26 -10.00
C ALA A 400 -33.96 5.71 -10.06
N LEU A 401 -35.22 5.91 -10.49
CA LEU A 401 -35.92 7.20 -10.40
C LEU A 401 -36.92 7.22 -9.24
N ASP A 402 -37.42 6.04 -8.87
CA ASP A 402 -38.34 5.84 -7.76
C ASP A 402 -37.61 5.45 -6.46
N MET A 403 -38.36 5.23 -5.39
CA MET A 403 -37.87 4.82 -4.08
C MET A 403 -37.89 3.29 -3.85
N SER A 404 -38.01 2.50 -4.92
CA SER A 404 -38.07 1.05 -4.80
C SER A 404 -36.72 0.46 -4.35
N GLY A 405 -36.78 -0.67 -3.63
CA GLY A 405 -35.59 -1.39 -3.14
C GLY A 405 -34.99 -0.85 -1.83
N LEU A 406 -35.46 0.31 -1.34
CA LEU A 406 -34.95 0.93 -0.10
C LEU A 406 -35.20 0.10 1.18
N LYS A 407 -36.18 -0.81 1.16
CA LYS A 407 -36.44 -1.76 2.27
C LYS A 407 -35.26 -2.67 2.62
N PHE A 408 -34.26 -2.77 1.74
CA PHE A 408 -33.05 -3.56 1.97
C PHE A 408 -31.85 -2.71 2.41
N ALA A 409 -31.96 -1.38 2.40
CA ALA A 409 -30.84 -0.50 2.68
C ALA A 409 -30.37 -0.65 4.14
N ASP A 410 -29.06 -0.87 4.30
CA ASP A 410 -28.37 -0.82 5.59
C ASP A 410 -27.86 0.60 5.87
N LEU A 411 -27.57 1.36 4.81
CA LEU A 411 -27.19 2.77 4.85
C LEU A 411 -27.81 3.54 3.68
N VAL A 412 -28.32 4.74 3.96
CA VAL A 412 -28.63 5.76 2.95
C VAL A 412 -27.57 6.85 3.03
N LEU A 413 -26.97 7.20 1.91
CA LEU A 413 -26.07 8.35 1.76
C LEU A 413 -26.75 9.43 0.92
N GLU A 414 -26.96 10.59 1.52
CA GLU A 414 -27.50 11.77 0.87
C GLU A 414 -26.37 12.58 0.21
N ALA A 415 -26.53 12.86 -1.08
CA ALA A 415 -25.63 13.67 -1.92
C ALA A 415 -26.43 14.53 -2.94
N VAL A 416 -27.57 15.07 -2.49
CA VAL A 416 -28.40 16.03 -3.23
C VAL A 416 -27.91 17.46 -3.03
N VAL A 417 -28.63 18.42 -3.61
CA VAL A 417 -28.33 19.86 -3.51
C VAL A 417 -28.15 20.31 -2.06
N GLU A 418 -27.27 21.29 -1.87
CA GLU A 418 -26.87 21.79 -0.55
C GLU A 418 -27.93 22.76 0.02
N ASP A 419 -29.14 22.25 0.22
CA ASP A 419 -30.28 22.98 0.78
C ASP A 419 -30.90 22.20 1.95
N LEU A 420 -31.00 22.85 3.12
CA LEU A 420 -31.44 22.19 4.35
C LEU A 420 -32.90 21.72 4.29
N PRO A 421 -33.89 22.54 3.87
CA PRO A 421 -35.27 22.09 3.67
C PRO A 421 -35.38 20.87 2.75
N VAL A 422 -34.67 20.84 1.62
CA VAL A 422 -34.66 19.70 0.68
C VAL A 422 -34.12 18.44 1.35
N LYS A 423 -32.98 18.52 2.06
CA LYS A 423 -32.40 17.36 2.77
C LYS A 423 -33.30 16.85 3.90
N GLN A 424 -33.93 17.75 4.65
CA GLN A 424 -34.89 17.39 5.70
C GLN A 424 -36.14 16.72 5.14
N ALA A 425 -36.68 17.22 4.01
CA ALA A 425 -37.81 16.60 3.33
C ALA A 425 -37.45 15.18 2.86
N LEU A 426 -36.27 15.03 2.27
CA LEU A 426 -35.76 13.75 1.82
C LEU A 426 -35.62 12.73 2.96
N PHE A 427 -34.99 13.09 4.09
CA PHE A 427 -34.86 12.17 5.22
C PHE A 427 -36.21 11.77 5.83
N ARG A 428 -37.19 12.68 5.87
CA ARG A 428 -38.56 12.37 6.31
C ARG A 428 -39.23 11.36 5.39
N GLU A 429 -39.10 11.54 4.08
CA GLU A 429 -39.64 10.59 3.10
C GLU A 429 -38.98 9.21 3.20
N LEU A 430 -37.66 9.17 3.37
CA LEU A 430 -36.89 7.94 3.50
C LEU A 430 -37.23 7.15 4.77
N GLU A 431 -37.55 7.85 5.88
CA GLU A 431 -37.79 7.20 7.18
C GLU A 431 -38.91 6.16 7.13
N GLY A 432 -39.92 6.35 6.28
CA GLY A 432 -41.01 5.39 6.07
C GLY A 432 -40.70 4.25 5.08
N GLN A 433 -39.58 4.30 4.36
CA GLN A 433 -39.27 3.38 3.26
C GLN A 433 -38.07 2.47 3.51
N VAL A 434 -37.27 2.78 4.54
CA VAL A 434 -36.11 2.00 4.95
C VAL A 434 -36.37 1.26 6.27
N PRO A 435 -35.61 0.19 6.57
CA PRO A 435 -35.65 -0.43 7.89
C PRO A 435 -35.25 0.55 9.00
N GLU A 436 -35.75 0.35 10.23
CA GLU A 436 -35.38 1.16 11.39
C GLU A 436 -33.87 1.12 11.66
N ARG A 437 -33.23 -0.04 11.42
CA ARG A 437 -31.79 -0.24 11.60
C ARG A 437 -30.90 0.56 10.63
N CYS A 438 -31.47 1.10 9.54
CA CYS A 438 -30.73 1.79 8.48
C CYS A 438 -30.11 3.08 8.99
N VAL A 439 -28.81 3.27 8.73
CA VAL A 439 -28.10 4.51 9.05
C VAL A 439 -28.37 5.56 7.98
N PHE A 440 -28.59 6.82 8.37
CA PHE A 440 -28.70 7.95 7.46
C PHE A 440 -27.40 8.76 7.53
N ALA A 441 -26.68 8.82 6.41
CA ALA A 441 -25.46 9.58 6.26
C ALA A 441 -25.70 10.74 5.29
N THR A 442 -25.18 11.93 5.59
CA THR A 442 -25.16 13.06 4.65
C THR A 442 -23.73 13.39 4.21
N ASN A 443 -23.55 13.66 2.91
CA ASN A 443 -22.31 14.17 2.32
C ASN A 443 -22.26 15.71 2.31
N THR A 444 -23.10 16.39 3.09
CA THR A 444 -23.02 17.86 3.23
C THR A 444 -21.63 18.31 3.66
N SER A 445 -21.29 19.54 3.29
CA SER A 445 -19.99 20.18 3.53
C SER A 445 -20.03 21.31 4.57
N SER A 446 -21.24 21.78 4.91
CA SER A 446 -21.42 22.99 5.73
C SER A 446 -22.69 23.02 6.57
N LEU A 447 -23.74 22.28 6.20
CA LEU A 447 -25.01 22.31 6.90
C LEU A 447 -24.96 21.43 8.16
N SER A 448 -25.64 21.88 9.21
CA SER A 448 -25.70 21.14 10.48
C SER A 448 -26.41 19.79 10.32
N VAL A 449 -25.71 18.72 10.68
CA VAL A 449 -26.26 17.36 10.71
C VAL A 449 -27.37 17.26 11.75
N ARG A 450 -27.24 17.97 12.88
CA ARG A 450 -28.26 18.05 13.92
C ARG A 450 -29.56 18.69 13.41
N ALA A 451 -29.44 19.73 12.59
CA ALA A 451 -30.58 20.37 11.97
C ALA A 451 -31.27 19.44 10.96
N MET A 452 -30.51 18.67 10.18
CA MET A 452 -31.08 17.70 9.23
C MET A 452 -31.88 16.58 9.90
N ALA A 453 -31.46 16.15 11.10
CA ALA A 453 -32.14 15.11 11.86
C ALA A 453 -33.48 15.57 12.49
N LYS A 454 -33.79 16.87 12.47
CA LYS A 454 -34.98 17.43 13.13
C LYS A 454 -36.27 16.88 12.51
N GLY A 455 -37.18 16.40 13.36
CA GLY A 455 -38.51 15.92 12.96
C GLY A 455 -38.57 14.47 12.50
N LEU A 456 -37.45 13.74 12.55
CA LEU A 456 -37.42 12.29 12.37
C LEU A 456 -37.87 11.58 13.65
N LYS A 457 -38.49 10.40 13.50
CA LYS A 457 -38.84 9.50 14.61
C LYS A 457 -37.58 8.96 15.29
N ASN A 458 -36.57 8.59 14.51
CA ASN A 458 -35.29 8.04 15.00
C ASN A 458 -34.12 8.93 14.57
N PRO A 459 -33.96 10.14 15.15
CA PRO A 459 -32.97 11.12 14.69
C PRO A 459 -31.53 10.70 15.02
N GLY A 460 -31.32 9.82 16.00
CA GLY A 460 -29.98 9.35 16.39
C GLY A 460 -29.24 8.57 15.30
N ARG A 461 -29.95 7.99 14.32
CA ARG A 461 -29.33 7.28 13.20
C ARG A 461 -28.76 8.19 12.11
N VAL A 462 -28.91 9.52 12.25
CA VAL A 462 -28.36 10.51 11.31
C VAL A 462 -26.95 10.92 11.72
N VAL A 463 -26.02 10.81 10.78
CA VAL A 463 -24.60 11.16 10.94
C VAL A 463 -24.09 11.84 9.66
N GLY A 464 -22.98 12.56 9.74
CA GLY A 464 -22.30 13.05 8.54
C GLY A 464 -21.25 12.04 8.06
N MET A 465 -21.13 11.90 6.75
CA MET A 465 -20.09 11.14 6.06
C MET A 465 -19.60 11.98 4.88
N HIS A 466 -18.81 13.02 5.19
CA HIS A 466 -18.38 14.02 4.22
C HIS A 466 -17.13 13.55 3.46
N PHE A 467 -17.31 13.31 2.17
CA PHE A 467 -16.26 12.98 1.22
C PHE A 467 -15.75 14.25 0.52
N PHE A 468 -14.47 14.24 0.17
CA PHE A 468 -13.83 15.33 -0.58
C PHE A 468 -13.74 15.00 -2.06
N ASN A 469 -14.02 15.98 -2.93
CA ASN A 469 -13.95 15.81 -4.38
C ASN A 469 -12.48 15.84 -4.88
N PRO A 470 -12.04 14.90 -5.75
CA PRO A 470 -12.72 13.68 -6.19
C PRO A 470 -12.76 12.60 -5.11
N ALA A 471 -13.96 12.08 -4.81
CA ALA A 471 -14.17 11.08 -3.78
C ALA A 471 -13.32 9.84 -4.03
N THR A 472 -13.02 9.49 -5.28
CA THR A 472 -12.16 8.35 -5.63
C THR A 472 -10.69 8.52 -5.23
N ARG A 473 -10.19 9.75 -5.12
CA ARG A 473 -8.77 10.05 -4.87
C ARG A 473 -8.51 10.55 -3.46
N MET A 474 -9.39 11.37 -2.92
CA MET A 474 -9.18 12.00 -1.63
C MET A 474 -9.22 10.95 -0.51
N PRO A 475 -8.21 10.88 0.38
CA PRO A 475 -8.12 9.83 1.38
C PRO A 475 -9.04 10.09 2.58
N LEU A 476 -9.31 11.36 2.89
CA LEU A 476 -10.05 11.78 4.08
C LEU A 476 -11.56 11.60 3.90
N VAL A 477 -12.22 11.18 4.98
CA VAL A 477 -13.68 11.30 5.17
C VAL A 477 -13.91 11.89 6.56
N GLU A 478 -14.62 13.00 6.66
CA GLU A 478 -15.07 13.49 7.97
C GLU A 478 -16.32 12.72 8.37
N VAL A 479 -16.29 12.13 9.57
CA VAL A 479 -17.45 11.49 10.18
C VAL A 479 -18.00 12.43 11.23
N ILE A 480 -19.14 13.05 10.94
CA ILE A 480 -19.72 14.08 11.80
C ILE A 480 -20.67 13.42 12.80
N ARG A 481 -20.40 13.64 14.08
CA ARG A 481 -21.24 13.21 15.19
C ARG A 481 -21.93 14.40 15.83
N THR A 482 -23.23 14.26 16.05
CA THR A 482 -24.03 15.18 16.88
C THR A 482 -24.17 14.61 18.30
N GLU A 483 -24.65 15.43 19.22
CA GLU A 483 -24.97 15.05 20.60
C GLU A 483 -26.06 13.97 20.70
N ILE A 484 -26.94 13.88 19.69
CA ILE A 484 -28.01 12.89 19.61
C ILE A 484 -27.65 11.67 18.77
N SER A 485 -26.52 11.67 18.05
CA SER A 485 -26.15 10.58 17.15
C SER A 485 -25.83 9.30 17.92
N ASP A 486 -26.44 8.20 17.51
CA ASP A 486 -26.24 6.87 18.05
C ASP A 486 -24.80 6.43 17.84
N THR A 487 -24.17 5.93 18.91
CA THR A 487 -22.81 5.39 18.84
C THR A 487 -22.68 4.33 17.74
N ALA A 488 -23.69 3.45 17.59
CA ALA A 488 -23.71 2.41 16.57
C ALA A 488 -23.70 2.96 15.13
N ALA A 489 -24.39 4.08 14.88
CA ALA A 489 -24.43 4.72 13.56
C ALA A 489 -23.07 5.33 13.20
N VAL A 490 -22.46 6.06 14.15
CA VAL A 490 -21.12 6.64 13.99
C VAL A 490 -20.07 5.55 13.74
N GLU A 491 -20.08 4.51 14.57
CA GLU A 491 -19.20 3.36 14.46
C GLU A 491 -19.36 2.62 13.12
N THR A 492 -20.59 2.47 12.64
CA THR A 492 -20.89 1.88 11.32
C THR A 492 -20.27 2.70 10.19
N VAL A 493 -20.38 4.03 10.22
CA VAL A 493 -19.79 4.90 9.19
C VAL A 493 -18.27 4.93 9.24
N ILE A 494 -17.66 4.91 10.44
CA ILE A 494 -16.20 4.79 10.60
C ILE A 494 -15.70 3.48 10.01
N ALA A 495 -16.35 2.35 10.35
CA ALA A 495 -16.00 1.04 9.82
C ALA A 495 -16.16 0.99 8.29
N LEU A 496 -17.23 1.59 7.77
CA LEU A 496 -17.49 1.68 6.33
C LEU A 496 -16.45 2.51 5.60
N ALA A 497 -16.09 3.71 6.10
CA ALA A 497 -15.05 4.54 5.53
C ALA A 497 -13.71 3.78 5.44
N ARG A 498 -13.34 3.04 6.49
CA ARG A 498 -12.15 2.16 6.49
C ARG A 498 -12.25 1.06 5.45
N ARG A 499 -13.41 0.38 5.35
CA ARG A 499 -13.67 -0.64 4.33
C ARG A 499 -13.55 -0.08 2.91
N LEU A 500 -13.86 1.19 2.70
CA LEU A 500 -13.65 1.91 1.43
C LEU A 500 -12.18 2.29 1.17
N GLY A 501 -11.28 2.07 2.12
CA GLY A 501 -9.88 2.49 2.06
C GLY A 501 -9.67 3.98 2.33
N LYS A 502 -10.62 4.62 3.03
CA LYS A 502 -10.53 6.01 3.48
C LYS A 502 -9.96 6.10 4.90
N THR A 503 -9.49 7.28 5.26
CA THR A 503 -9.08 7.66 6.61
C THR A 503 -10.25 8.44 7.24
N PRO A 504 -11.08 7.81 8.09
CA PRO A 504 -12.11 8.54 8.80
C PRO A 504 -11.50 9.43 9.89
N VAL A 505 -12.01 10.65 10.01
CA VAL A 505 -11.73 11.55 11.14
C VAL A 505 -13.06 11.89 11.80
N LEU A 506 -13.22 11.54 13.07
CA LEU A 506 -14.40 11.86 13.85
C LEU A 506 -14.37 13.35 14.22
N VAL A 507 -15.44 14.07 13.88
CA VAL A 507 -15.59 15.50 14.12
C VAL A 507 -16.95 15.78 14.76
N ALA A 508 -17.03 16.82 15.59
CA ALA A 508 -18.30 17.29 16.12
C ALA A 508 -19.06 18.11 15.06
N ASP A 509 -20.39 18.12 15.13
CA ASP A 509 -21.22 18.98 14.29
C ASP A 509 -20.96 20.46 14.62
N ALA A 510 -20.46 21.20 13.62
CA ALA A 510 -20.18 22.62 13.70
C ALA A 510 -20.14 23.21 12.28
N PRO A 511 -20.40 24.52 12.10
CA PRO A 511 -20.31 25.15 10.79
C PRO A 511 -18.95 24.89 10.12
N GLY A 512 -18.97 24.27 8.94
CA GLY A 512 -17.77 23.92 8.16
C GLY A 512 -16.93 22.77 8.74
N PHE A 513 -17.43 22.04 9.74
CA PHE A 513 -16.78 20.90 10.38
C PHE A 513 -15.34 21.18 10.81
N LEU A 514 -14.37 20.38 10.37
CA LEU A 514 -12.97 20.58 10.65
C LEU A 514 -12.27 21.24 9.45
N VAL A 515 -12.33 20.62 8.27
CA VAL A 515 -11.52 21.06 7.12
C VAL A 515 -11.94 22.44 6.62
N ASN A 516 -13.23 22.63 6.31
CA ASN A 516 -13.69 23.92 5.78
C ASN A 516 -13.57 25.02 6.85
N ARG A 517 -13.79 24.68 8.13
CA ARG A 517 -13.65 25.61 9.24
C ARG A 517 -12.22 26.15 9.40
N VAL A 518 -11.20 25.34 9.11
CA VAL A 518 -9.80 25.77 9.12
C VAL A 518 -9.41 26.45 7.80
N LEU A 519 -9.93 25.95 6.67
CA LEU A 519 -9.60 26.46 5.34
C LEU A 519 -10.15 27.86 5.09
N MET A 520 -11.38 28.17 5.53
CA MET A 520 -12.02 29.44 5.21
C MET A 520 -11.29 30.67 5.78
N PRO A 521 -10.84 30.68 7.05
CA PRO A 521 -9.98 31.76 7.56
C PRO A 521 -8.67 31.89 6.78
N TYR A 522 -8.02 30.76 6.45
CA TYR A 522 -6.78 30.76 5.67
C TYR A 522 -6.95 31.35 4.26
N LEU A 523 -8.10 31.17 3.62
CA LEU A 523 -8.40 31.78 2.31
C LEU A 523 -8.82 33.25 2.41
N ALA A 524 -9.22 33.70 3.60
CA ALA A 524 -9.62 35.08 3.85
C ALA A 524 -8.41 35.98 4.16
N GLU A 525 -7.33 35.40 4.68
CA GLU A 525 -5.99 36.00 4.74
C GLU A 525 -5.37 36.10 3.34
#